data_AF-A0A098E8G9-F1
#
_entry.id   AF-A0A098E8G9-F1
#
_cell.length_a   1.000
_cell.length_b   1.000
_cell.length_c   1.000
_cell.angle_alpha   90.00
_cell.angle_beta   90.00
_cell.angle_gamma   90.00
#
_symmetry.space_group_name_H-M   'P 1'
#
loop_
_entity.id
_entity.type
_entity.pdbx_description
1 polymer ?
#
loop_
_entity_poly.entity_id
_entity_poly.type
_entity_poly.pdbx_seq_one_letter_code
_entity_poly.pdbx_strand_id
1 'polypeptide(L)' 'MYTVEPVFGDMKFNKWYLHFLLRGLEKVKGEFNIMCISHNLRKIWSFLTKKGTNIMGTIVKKIKSRVCPYESIF' A
#
# COMPACT_ATOMS: atom_id res chain seq x y z
N MET A 1 14.67 -6.35 19.74
CA MET A 1 14.62 -6.11 18.28
C MET A 1 13.44 -5.17 18.02
N TYR A 2 13.68 -3.88 17.77
CA TYR A 2 12.60 -2.90 17.67
C TYR A 2 11.97 -2.94 16.27
N THR A 3 10.70 -3.31 16.21
CA THR A 3 9.96 -3.53 14.96
C THR A 3 9.67 -2.25 14.18
N VAL A 4 9.72 -1.09 14.84
CA VAL A 4 9.30 0.21 14.27
C VAL A 4 10.46 1.04 13.71
N GLU A 5 11.66 0.94 14.31
CA GLU A 5 12.87 1.65 13.89
C GLU A 5 13.19 1.51 12.38
N PRO A 6 13.14 0.32 11.75
CA PRO A 6 13.46 0.19 10.33
C PRO A 6 12.48 0.93 9.41
N VAL A 7 11.21 1.08 9.82
CA VAL A 7 10.21 1.80 9.02
C VAL A 7 10.49 3.30 9.04
N PHE A 8 10.84 3.86 10.20
CA PHE A 8 11.21 5.26 10.33
C PHE A 8 12.54 5.58 9.64
N GLY A 9 13.51 4.66 9.69
CA GLY A 9 14.78 4.79 8.96
C GLY A 9 14.57 4.83 7.44
N ASP A 10 13.76 3.92 6.89
CA ASP A 10 13.42 3.92 5.46
C ASP A 10 12.70 5.21 5.04
N MET A 11 11.78 5.69 5.87
CA MET A 11 11.00 6.89 5.57
C MET A 11 11.87 8.15 5.56
N LYS A 12 12.77 8.32 6.55
CA LYS A 12 13.67 9.49 6.65
C LYS A 12 14.85 9.43 5.68
N PHE A 13 15.61 8.34 5.65
CA PHE A 13 16.88 8.28 4.92
C PHE A 13 16.72 7.77 3.48
N ASN A 14 15.94 6.73 3.26
CA ASN A 14 15.81 6.13 1.92
C ASN A 14 14.80 6.88 1.04
N LYS A 15 13.73 7.40 1.66
CA LYS A 15 12.65 8.11 0.97
C LYS A 15 12.72 9.63 1.10
N TRP A 16 13.70 10.14 1.87
CA TRP A 16 13.94 11.57 2.03
C TRP A 16 12.74 12.38 2.54
N TYR A 17 11.83 11.74 3.29
CA TYR A 17 10.73 12.44 3.97
C TYR A 17 11.23 13.09 5.26
N LEU A 18 12.00 14.16 5.11
CA LEU A 18 12.58 14.94 6.21
C LEU A 18 11.64 16.04 6.72
N HIS A 19 10.82 16.59 5.81
CA HIS A 19 9.92 17.70 6.10
C HIS A 19 8.51 17.38 5.61
N PHE A 20 7.51 17.80 6.38
CA PHE A 20 6.11 17.79 5.95
C PHE A 20 5.83 19.00 5.06
N LEU A 21 5.02 18.81 4.02
CA LEU A 21 4.71 19.86 3.06
C LEU A 21 3.53 20.72 3.54
N LEU A 22 2.59 20.14 4.29
CA LEU A 22 1.45 20.87 4.83
C LEU A 22 1.74 21.37 6.25
N ARG A 23 1.18 22.54 6.58
CA ARG A 23 1.20 23.12 7.93
C ARG A 23 -0.11 22.82 8.66
N GLY A 24 0.01 22.51 9.96
CA GLY A 24 -1.12 22.19 10.84
C GLY A 24 -1.25 20.69 11.11
N LEU A 25 -1.57 20.33 12.36
CA LEU A 25 -1.53 18.95 12.86
C LEU A 25 -2.44 18.00 12.06
N GLU A 26 -3.66 18.45 11.76
CA GLU A 26 -4.66 17.65 11.04
C GLU A 26 -4.18 17.26 9.63
N LYS A 27 -3.55 18.22 8.94
CA LYS A 27 -3.03 18.04 7.58
C LYS A 27 -1.78 17.15 7.57
N VAL A 28 -0.86 17.39 8.50
CA VAL A 28 0.36 16.58 8.69
C VAL A 28 0.01 15.11 8.99
N LYS A 29 -1.04 14.87 9.77
CA LYS A 29 -1.54 13.51 10.03
C LYS A 29 -2.02 12.82 8.74
N GLY A 30 -2.69 13.56 7.86
CA GLY A 30 -3.07 13.08 6.52
C GLY A 30 -1.86 12.70 5.67
N GLU A 31 -0.85 13.58 5.60
CA GLU A 31 0.41 13.30 4.89
C GLU A 31 1.11 12.04 5.41
N PHE A 32 1.23 11.93 6.73
CA PHE A 32 1.87 10.77 7.36
C PHE A 32 1.13 9.46 7.07
N ASN A 33 -0.21 9.48 7.08
CA ASN A 33 -1.01 8.32 6.70
C ASN A 33 -0.76 7.88 5.26
N ILE A 34 -0.65 8.84 4.32
CA ILE A 34 -0.35 8.54 2.92
C ILE A 34 1.04 7.92 2.78
N MET A 35 2.04 8.43 3.52
CA MET A 35 3.38 7.84 3.54
C MET A 35 3.36 6.38 4.04
N CYS A 36 2.61 6.10 5.11
CA CYS A 36 2.44 4.73 5.62
C CYS A 36 1.73 3.80 4.61
N ILE A 37 0.69 4.29 3.93
CA ILE A 37 -0.01 3.52 2.88
C ILE A 37 0.95 3.19 1.73
N SER A 38 1.72 4.17 1.27
CA SER A 38 2.74 3.98 0.23
C SER A 38 3.79 2.93 0.62
N HIS A 39 4.27 2.97 1.87
CA HIS A 39 5.19 1.96 2.39
C HIS A 39 4.58 0.54 2.36
N ASN A 40 3.32 0.41 2.78
CA ASN A 40 2.61 -0.88 2.77
C ASN A 40 2.37 -1.40 1.35
N LEU A 41 1.97 -0.53 0.42
CA LEU A 41 1.83 -0.88 -1.00
C LEU A 41 3.15 -1.36 -1.60
N ARG A 42 4.27 -0.71 -1.26
CA ARG A 42 5.60 -1.13 -1.70
C ARG A 42 5.96 -2.52 -1.17
N LYS A 43 5.63 -2.84 0.09
CA LYS A 43 5.80 -4.19 0.63
C LYS A 43 4.99 -5.19 -0.16
N ILE A 44 3.69 -4.94 -0.38
CA ILE A 44 2.82 -5.82 -1.16
C ILE A 44 3.41 -6.04 -2.56
N TRP A 45 3.82 -4.98 -3.25
CA TRP A 45 4.45 -5.06 -4.56
C TRP A 45 5.71 -5.93 -4.53
N SER A 46 6.61 -5.71 -3.57
CA SER A 46 7.83 -6.51 -3.42
C SER A 46 7.53 -7.98 -3.12
N PHE A 47 6.49 -8.26 -2.33
CA PHE A 47 6.03 -9.63 -2.10
C PHE A 47 5.50 -10.27 -3.38
N LEU A 48 4.70 -9.54 -4.18
CA LEU A 48 4.15 -10.02 -5.45
C LEU A 48 5.24 -10.32 -6.48
N THR A 49 6.23 -9.42 -6.64
CA THR A 49 7.31 -9.59 -7.62
C THR A 49 8.27 -10.72 -7.25
N LYS A 50 8.59 -10.88 -5.96
CA LYS A 50 9.44 -11.97 -5.47
C LYS A 50 8.80 -13.35 -5.59
N LYS A 51 7.47 -13.43 -5.47
CA LYS A 51 6.76 -14.72 -5.49
C LYS A 51 6.63 -15.33 -6.88
N GLY A 52 7.01 -14.62 -7.96
CA GLY A 52 7.09 -15.14 -9.32
C GLY A 52 5.99 -16.14 -9.68
N THR A 53 4.71 -15.79 -9.50
CA THR A 53 3.62 -16.76 -9.69
C THR A 53 2.33 -16.10 -10.17
N ASN A 54 1.47 -16.94 -10.76
CA ASN A 54 0.17 -16.73 -11.42
C ASN A 54 -0.92 -15.98 -10.61
N ILE A 55 -0.54 -14.94 -9.87
CA ILE A 55 -1.42 -14.18 -8.98
C ILE A 55 -2.49 -13.43 -9.80
N MET A 56 -2.16 -12.98 -11.02
CA MET A 56 -3.13 -12.36 -11.92
C MET A 56 -4.25 -13.34 -12.30
N GLY A 57 -3.94 -14.61 -12.57
CA GLY A 57 -4.95 -15.64 -12.85
C GLY A 57 -5.86 -15.96 -11.66
N THR A 58 -5.28 -16.01 -10.45
CA THR A 58 -6.03 -16.28 -9.22
C THR A 58 -6.86 -15.08 -8.75
N ILE A 59 -6.33 -13.85 -8.90
CA ILE A 59 -7.04 -12.60 -8.62
C ILE A 59 -8.18 -12.42 -9.63
N VAL A 60 -7.94 -12.60 -10.94
CA VAL A 60 -9.00 -12.53 -11.96
C VAL A 60 -10.09 -13.56 -11.67
N LYS A 61 -9.74 -14.81 -11.33
CA LYS A 61 -10.73 -15.81 -10.88
C LYS A 61 -11.50 -15.35 -9.63
N LYS A 62 -10.82 -14.77 -8.64
CA LYS A 62 -11.43 -14.29 -7.39
C LYS A 62 -12.20 -12.97 -7.53
N ILE A 63 -11.95 -12.20 -8.59
CA ILE A 63 -12.74 -11.01 -8.96
C ILE A 63 -13.98 -11.47 -9.74
N LYS A 64 -13.82 -12.35 -10.74
CA LYS A 64 -14.93 -12.95 -11.49
C LYS A 64 -15.92 -13.66 -10.56
N SER A 65 -15.43 -14.36 -9.53
CA SER A 65 -16.28 -15.03 -8.54
C SER A 65 -16.91 -14.08 -7.51
N ARG A 66 -16.45 -12.83 -7.42
CA ARG A 66 -16.99 -11.80 -6.49
C ARG A 66 -17.89 -10.79 -7.19
N VAL A 67 -17.87 -10.73 -8.52
CA VAL A 67 -18.89 -10.04 -9.31
C VAL A 67 -20.13 -10.93 -9.32
N CYS A 68 -21.11 -10.61 -8.47
CA CYS A 68 -22.47 -11.12 -8.61
C CYS A 68 -23.01 -10.71 -9.99
N PRO A 69 -23.71 -11.59 -10.72
CA PRO A 69 -24.24 -11.28 -12.04
C PRO A 69 -25.33 -10.21 -11.89
N TYR A 70 -25.00 -8.94 -12.15
CA TYR A 70 -26.00 -7.87 -12.28
C TYR A 70 -26.55 -7.77 -13.72
N GLU A 71 -26.26 -8.75 -14.57
CA GLU A 71 -26.78 -8.88 -15.94
C GLU A 71 -28.04 -9.78 -16.00
N SER A 72 -28.99 -9.58 -15.08
CA SER A 72 -30.33 -10.20 -15.17
C SER A 72 -31.47 -9.33 -14.62
N ILE A 73 -31.25 -8.01 -14.52
CA ILE A 73 -32.29 -7.03 -14.17
C ILE A 73 -32.27 -5.89 -15.19
N PHE A 74 -32.36 -6.24 -16.47
CA PHE A 74 -32.97 -5.47 -17.56
C PHE A 74 -33.25 -6.41 -18.73
#